data_AF-A0A1Y0MVB0-F1
#
_entry.id   AF-A0A1Y0MVB0-F1
#
_cell.length_a   1.000
_cell.length_b   1.000
_cell.length_c   1.000
_cell.angle_alpha   90.00
_cell.angle_beta   90.00
_cell.angle_gamma   90.00
#
_symmetry.space_group_name_H-M   'P 1'
#
loop_
_entity.id
_entity.type
_entity.pdbx_description
1 polymer ?
#
loop_
_entity_poly.entity_id
_entity_poly.type
_entity_poly.pdbx_seq_one_letter_code
_entity_poly.pdbx_strand_id
1 'polypeptide(L)'
;MINFNSMKKKKESNYNAWNEYLNNTKERTNYAIRRFDLLIISISGGGIYILFETLREFKTNNIIIENPKLLLYSGLLLIIAIVINLFSQYTGYWSNNFEEKYINLELSKIKGEEIDKEQQKKLNRKVKTLNFWTELFNISSLLLMIIGIILLTVFNFSLF
;
A
#
# COMPACT_ATOMS: atom_id res chain seq x y z
N MET A 1 -45.95 -4.47 -25.73
CA MET A 1 -44.92 -3.78 -26.53
C MET A 1 -44.06 -2.97 -25.56
N ILE A 2 -42.84 -3.42 -25.26
CA ILE A 2 -41.98 -2.74 -24.28
C ILE A 2 -41.50 -1.42 -24.91
N ASN A 3 -41.82 -0.30 -24.27
CA ASN A 3 -41.53 1.03 -24.78
C ASN A 3 -40.00 1.27 -24.79
N PHE A 4 -39.43 1.64 -25.94
CA PHE A 4 -37.99 1.77 -26.14
C PHE A 4 -37.34 2.76 -25.13
N ASN A 5 -38.09 3.80 -24.73
CA ASN A 5 -37.67 4.77 -23.73
C ASN A 5 -37.58 4.20 -22.30
N SER A 6 -38.41 3.22 -21.92
CA SER A 6 -38.32 2.61 -20.59
C SER A 6 -37.15 1.64 -20.49
N MET A 7 -36.80 0.94 -21.58
CA MET A 7 -35.58 0.14 -21.67
C MET A 7 -34.31 1.01 -21.60
N LYS A 8 -34.31 2.17 -22.26
CA LYS A 8 -33.19 3.12 -22.22
C LYS A 8 -32.96 3.68 -20.81
N LYS A 9 -34.03 4.14 -20.15
CA LYS A 9 -34.00 4.60 -18.73
C LYS A 9 -33.55 3.50 -17.77
N LYS A 10 -33.99 2.26 -17.94
CA LYS A 10 -33.58 1.13 -17.08
C LYS A 10 -32.10 0.78 -17.25
N LYS A 11 -31.59 0.80 -18.49
CA LYS A 11 -30.16 0.61 -18.77
C LYS A 11 -29.30 1.73 -18.16
N GLU A 12 -29.76 2.97 -18.26
CA GLU A 12 -29.10 4.14 -17.68
C GLU A 12 -29.10 4.12 -16.14
N SER A 13 -30.22 3.73 -15.52
CA SER A 13 -30.30 3.52 -14.06
C SER A 13 -29.36 2.42 -13.57
N ASN A 14 -29.31 1.29 -14.28
CA ASN A 14 -28.39 0.21 -13.94
C ASN A 14 -26.94 0.64 -14.10
N TYR A 15 -26.61 1.34 -15.19
CA TYR A 15 -25.27 1.89 -15.42
C TYR A 15 -24.85 2.83 -14.29
N ASN A 16 -25.72 3.74 -13.86
CA ASN A 16 -25.46 4.65 -12.76
C ASN A 16 -25.23 3.91 -11.43
N ALA A 17 -26.05 2.91 -11.12
CA ALA A 17 -25.88 2.09 -9.91
C ALA A 17 -24.55 1.31 -9.91
N TRP A 18 -24.14 0.75 -11.05
CA TRP A 18 -22.85 0.08 -11.20
C TRP A 18 -21.66 1.05 -11.10
N ASN A 19 -21.79 2.25 -11.66
CA ASN A 19 -20.75 3.28 -11.59
C ASN A 19 -20.58 3.81 -10.16
N GLU A 20 -21.68 4.01 -9.44
CA GLU A 20 -21.66 4.37 -8.02
C GLU A 20 -21.03 3.26 -7.17
N TYR A 21 -21.42 2.00 -7.39
CA TYR A 21 -20.82 0.86 -6.70
C TYR A 21 -19.31 0.74 -6.95
N LEU A 22 -18.87 0.97 -8.20
CA LEU A 22 -17.46 0.98 -8.58
C LEU A 22 -16.70 2.10 -7.84
N ASN A 23 -17.22 3.33 -7.85
CA ASN A 23 -16.60 4.47 -7.17
C ASN A 23 -16.49 4.24 -5.66
N ASN A 24 -17.58 3.78 -5.03
CA ASN A 24 -17.59 3.42 -3.61
C ASN A 24 -16.55 2.33 -3.29
N THR A 25 -16.40 1.33 -4.16
CA THR A 25 -15.40 0.26 -3.97
C THR A 25 -13.98 0.82 -4.06
N LYS A 26 -13.69 1.67 -5.06
CA LYS A 26 -12.39 2.33 -5.20
C LYS A 26 -12.04 3.19 -3.99
N GLU A 27 -12.97 3.99 -3.50
CA GLU A 27 -12.77 4.82 -2.31
C GLU A 27 -12.48 3.97 -1.07
N ARG A 28 -13.25 2.89 -0.86
CA ARG A 28 -13.02 1.95 0.24
C ARG A 28 -11.67 1.27 0.17
N THR A 29 -11.25 0.84 -1.02
CA THR A 29 -9.93 0.22 -1.20
C THR A 29 -8.81 1.22 -0.92
N ASN A 30 -8.89 2.44 -1.46
CA ASN A 30 -7.91 3.49 -1.20
C ASN A 30 -7.83 3.85 0.28
N TYR A 31 -8.98 3.90 0.96
CA TYR A 31 -9.06 4.12 2.39
C TYR A 31 -8.37 3.01 3.19
N ALA A 32 -8.61 1.75 2.83
CA ALA A 32 -7.99 0.60 3.46
C ALA A 32 -6.46 0.62 3.29
N ILE A 33 -5.96 0.89 2.09
CA ILE A 33 -4.52 0.99 1.80
C ILE A 33 -3.87 2.07 2.69
N ARG A 34 -4.45 3.27 2.73
CA ARG A 34 -3.93 4.36 3.58
C ARG A 34 -3.90 3.99 5.07
N ARG A 35 -4.90 3.23 5.54
CA ARG A 35 -4.90 2.74 6.93
C ARG A 35 -3.77 1.74 7.18
N PHE A 36 -3.49 0.84 6.25
CA PHE A 36 -2.37 -0.09 6.39
C PHE A 36 -1.02 0.65 6.43
N ASP A 37 -0.82 1.65 5.59
CA ASP A 37 0.39 2.48 5.61
C ASP A 37 0.59 3.15 6.98
N LEU A 38 -0.46 3.77 7.51
CA LEU A 38 -0.43 4.40 8.83
C LEU A 38 -0.15 3.38 9.95
N LEU A 39 -0.74 2.19 9.88
CA LEU A 39 -0.49 1.12 10.84
C LEU A 39 0.96 0.66 10.78
N ILE A 40 1.52 0.46 9.58
CA ILE A 40 2.92 0.03 9.41
C ILE A 40 3.87 1.04 10.02
N ILE A 41 3.69 2.33 9.72
CA ILE A 41 4.52 3.41 10.25
C ILE A 41 4.37 3.50 11.77
N SER A 42 3.14 3.50 12.28
CA SER A 42 2.86 3.72 13.71
C SER A 42 3.39 2.58 14.56
N ILE A 43 3.12 1.33 14.17
CA ILE A 43 3.53 0.16 14.95
C ILE A 43 5.05 -0.04 14.85
N SER A 44 5.62 0.11 13.65
CA SER A 44 7.09 0.00 13.48
C SER A 44 7.82 1.12 14.23
N GLY A 45 7.31 2.35 14.19
CA GLY A 45 7.85 3.47 14.96
C GLY A 45 7.78 3.24 16.47
N GLY A 46 6.64 2.71 16.97
CA GLY A 46 6.50 2.31 18.37
C GLY A 46 7.45 1.19 18.78
N GLY A 47 7.63 0.17 17.93
CA GLY A 47 8.58 -0.91 18.18
C GLY A 47 10.05 -0.44 18.19
N ILE A 48 10.41 0.48 17.29
CA ILE A 48 11.74 1.11 17.27
C ILE A 48 11.96 1.96 18.53
N TYR A 49 10.95 2.69 18.98
CA TYR A 49 11.01 3.44 20.25
C TYR A 49 11.29 2.52 21.44
N ILE A 50 10.54 1.42 21.56
CA ILE A 50 10.76 0.42 22.62
C ILE A 50 12.20 -0.12 22.54
N LEU A 51 12.67 -0.47 21.34
CA LEU A 51 14.04 -0.95 21.14
C LEU A 51 15.09 0.04 21.65
N PHE A 52 14.94 1.34 21.37
CA PHE A 52 15.88 2.35 21.85
C PHE A 52 15.84 2.53 23.36
N GLU A 53 14.65 2.53 23.97
CA GLU A 53 14.51 2.59 25.43
C GLU A 53 15.14 1.35 26.08
N THR A 54 14.90 0.15 25.54
CA THR A 54 15.54 -1.07 26.01
C THR A 54 17.07 -0.96 25.95
N LEU A 55 17.64 -0.56 24.80
CA LEU A 55 19.09 -0.34 24.68
C LEU A 55 19.63 0.69 25.68
N ARG A 56 18.87 1.74 25.96
CA ARG A 56 19.24 2.78 26.94
C ARG A 56 19.32 2.22 28.35
N GLU A 57 18.35 1.40 28.75
CA GLU A 57 18.33 0.75 30.07
C GLU A 57 19.49 -0.23 30.25
N PHE A 58 19.77 -1.07 29.24
CA PHE A 58 20.93 -1.97 29.27
C PHE A 58 22.25 -1.22 29.43
N LYS A 59 22.40 -0.11 28.69
CA LYS A 59 23.61 0.74 28.77
C LYS A 59 23.74 1.43 30.12
N THR A 60 22.63 1.87 30.72
CA THR A 60 22.64 2.60 32.00
C THR A 60 22.94 1.68 33.17
N ASN A 61 22.36 0.48 33.17
CA ASN A 61 22.47 -0.48 34.27
C ASN A 61 23.65 -1.46 34.12
N ASN A 62 24.48 -1.31 33.07
CA ASN A 62 25.58 -2.23 32.72
C ASN A 62 25.15 -3.71 32.65
N ILE A 63 23.90 -3.96 32.23
CA ILE A 63 23.37 -5.32 32.12
C ILE A 63 23.92 -5.95 30.84
N ILE A 64 24.38 -7.20 30.93
CA ILE A 64 24.83 -7.95 29.77
C ILE A 64 23.61 -8.36 28.96
N ILE A 65 23.56 -7.94 27.69
CA ILE A 65 22.48 -8.33 26.78
C ILE A 65 22.69 -9.79 26.38
N GLU A 66 21.83 -10.67 26.85
CA GLU A 66 21.72 -12.01 26.31
C GLU A 66 21.05 -11.92 24.92
N ASN A 67 21.74 -12.42 23.89
CA ASN A 67 21.29 -12.41 22.50
C ASN A 67 21.05 -11.02 21.84
N PRO A 68 22.09 -10.17 21.73
CA PRO A 68 21.95 -8.85 21.08
C PRO A 68 21.52 -8.93 19.60
N LYS A 69 21.72 -10.09 18.96
CA LYS A 69 21.30 -10.33 17.57
C LYS A 69 19.79 -10.27 17.39
N LEU A 70 19.01 -10.77 18.35
CA LEU A 70 17.54 -10.75 18.29
C LEU A 70 17.01 -9.31 18.26
N LEU A 71 17.56 -8.46 19.12
CA LEU A 71 17.23 -7.05 19.20
C LEU A 71 17.69 -6.28 17.95
N LEU A 72 18.88 -6.59 17.42
CA LEU A 72 19.36 -5.98 16.18
C LEU A 72 18.46 -6.34 14.99
N TYR A 73 18.11 -7.62 14.83
CA TYR A 73 17.26 -8.06 13.72
C TYR A 73 15.84 -7.52 13.83
N SER A 74 15.26 -7.44 15.02
CA SER A 74 13.94 -6.83 15.19
C SER A 74 13.94 -5.36 14.74
N GLY A 75 14.93 -4.58 15.18
CA GLY A 75 15.08 -3.18 14.77
C GLY A 75 15.27 -3.02 13.26
N LEU A 76 16.14 -3.83 12.65
CA LEU A 76 16.36 -3.80 11.21
C LEU A 76 15.10 -4.13 10.42
N LEU A 77 14.35 -5.16 10.82
CA LEU A 77 13.10 -5.53 10.15
C LEU A 77 12.06 -4.42 10.22
N LEU A 78 11.90 -3.76 11.38
CA LEU A 78 10.96 -2.64 11.54
C LEU A 78 11.36 -1.43 10.68
N ILE A 79 12.66 -1.10 10.62
CA ILE A 79 13.16 -0.01 9.77
C ILE A 79 12.94 -0.34 8.29
N ILE A 80 13.31 -1.54 7.85
CA ILE A 80 13.13 -1.97 6.47
C ILE A 80 11.64 -2.00 6.10
N ALA A 81 10.76 -2.40 7.03
CA ALA A 81 9.31 -2.36 6.82
C ALA A 81 8.82 -0.94 6.49
N ILE A 82 9.27 0.08 7.26
CA ILE A 82 8.94 1.49 7.00
C ILE A 82 9.46 1.93 5.64
N VAL A 83 10.71 1.62 5.32
CA VAL A 83 11.35 2.01 4.05
C VAL A 83 10.64 1.38 2.85
N ILE A 84 10.30 0.09 2.92
CA ILE A 84 9.56 -0.59 1.85
C ILE A 84 8.13 -0.03 1.74
N ASN A 85 7.48 0.29 2.85
CA ASN A 85 6.17 0.92 2.83
C ASN A 85 6.21 2.30 2.13
N LEU A 86 7.26 3.10 2.38
CA LEU A 86 7.46 4.37 1.66
C LEU A 86 7.63 4.15 0.14
N PHE A 87 8.39 3.14 -0.26
CA PHE A 87 8.53 2.80 -1.68
C PHE A 87 7.21 2.38 -2.31
N SER A 88 6.36 1.64 -1.59
CA SER A 88 5.01 1.30 -2.02
C SER A 88 4.16 2.54 -2.30
N GLN A 89 4.16 3.50 -1.36
CA GLN A 89 3.43 4.77 -1.54
C GLN A 89 3.94 5.55 -2.76
N TYR A 90 5.26 5.57 -2.95
CA TYR A 90 5.89 6.23 -4.09
C TYR A 90 5.53 5.56 -5.43
N THR A 91 5.59 4.23 -5.53
CA THR A 91 5.19 3.51 -6.75
C THR A 91 3.69 3.63 -7.01
N GLY A 92 2.87 3.60 -5.97
CA GLY A 92 1.43 3.80 -6.07
C GLY A 92 1.06 5.19 -6.59
N TYR A 93 1.74 6.24 -6.12
CA TYR A 93 1.59 7.60 -6.64
C TYR A 93 1.86 7.68 -8.14
N TRP A 94 2.99 7.12 -8.60
CA TRP A 94 3.33 7.12 -10.02
C TRP A 94 2.39 6.26 -10.85
N SER A 95 1.92 5.14 -10.33
CA SER A 95 0.95 4.28 -11.01
C SER A 95 -0.35 5.04 -11.27
N ASN A 96 -0.89 5.72 -10.26
CA ASN A 96 -2.10 6.53 -10.38
C ASN A 96 -1.95 7.66 -11.42
N ASN A 97 -0.79 8.33 -11.45
CA ASN A 97 -0.50 9.36 -12.44
C ASN A 97 -0.47 8.81 -13.88
N PHE A 98 0.13 7.63 -14.09
CA PHE A 98 0.09 6.99 -15.41
C PHE A 98 -1.28 6.45 -15.77
N GLU A 99 -2.07 6.00 -14.79
CA GLU A 99 -3.43 5.53 -14.98
C GLU A 99 -4.35 6.68 -15.38
N GLU A 100 -4.24 7.84 -14.74
CA GLU A 100 -4.97 9.06 -15.14
C GLU A 100 -4.67 9.44 -16.60
N LYS A 101 -3.40 9.44 -16.99
CA LYS A 101 -2.99 9.68 -18.39
C LYS A 101 -3.55 8.65 -19.36
N TYR A 102 -3.57 7.37 -18.95
CA TYR A 102 -4.16 6.30 -19.75
C TYR A 102 -5.68 6.48 -19.93
N ILE A 103 -6.39 6.80 -18.86
CA ILE A 103 -7.83 7.05 -18.87
C ILE A 103 -8.16 8.24 -19.77
N ASN A 104 -7.41 9.34 -19.68
CA ASN A 104 -7.61 10.50 -20.55
C ASN A 104 -7.48 10.13 -22.03
N LEU A 105 -6.52 9.29 -22.41
CA LEU A 105 -6.40 8.78 -23.79
C LEU A 105 -7.59 7.89 -24.21
N GLU A 106 -8.09 7.03 -23.33
CA GLU A 106 -9.29 6.22 -23.63
C GLU A 106 -10.54 7.11 -23.79
N LEU A 107 -10.67 8.19 -23.02
CA LEU A 107 -11.76 9.14 -23.17
C LEU A 107 -11.68 9.91 -24.49
N SER A 108 -10.49 10.37 -24.90
CA SER A 108 -10.24 10.99 -26.21
C SER A 108 -10.61 10.05 -27.37
N LYS A 109 -10.26 8.77 -27.26
CA LYS A 109 -10.64 7.74 -28.24
C LYS A 109 -12.16 7.61 -28.40
N ILE A 110 -12.89 7.60 -27.29
CA ILE A 110 -14.36 7.52 -27.30
C ILE A 110 -14.99 8.75 -27.96
N LYS A 111 -14.35 9.92 -27.82
CA LYS A 111 -14.76 11.17 -28.48
C LYS A 111 -14.42 11.23 -29.98
N GLY A 112 -13.70 10.23 -30.51
CA GLY A 112 -13.31 10.15 -31.92
C GLY A 112 -12.02 10.90 -32.25
N GLU A 113 -11.22 11.28 -31.25
CA GLU A 113 -9.92 11.92 -31.45
C GLU A 113 -8.88 10.88 -31.90
N GLU A 114 -7.95 11.28 -32.79
CA GLU A 114 -6.80 10.46 -33.13
C GLU A 114 -5.88 10.31 -31.90
N ILE A 115 -5.55 9.07 -31.57
CA ILE A 115 -4.71 8.74 -30.43
C ILE A 115 -3.50 7.91 -30.84
N ASP A 116 -2.36 8.23 -30.24
CA ASP A 116 -1.15 7.43 -30.36
C ASP A 116 -1.30 6.11 -29.58
N LYS A 117 -1.53 5.03 -30.34
CA LYS A 117 -1.65 3.66 -29.82
C LYS A 117 -0.37 3.19 -29.13
N GLU A 118 0.81 3.66 -29.55
CA GLU A 118 2.05 3.31 -28.86
C GLU A 118 2.12 3.96 -27.49
N GLN A 119 1.81 5.25 -27.40
CA GLN A 119 1.79 5.96 -26.11
C GLN A 119 0.80 5.31 -25.15
N GLN A 120 -0.38 4.95 -25.62
CA GLN A 120 -1.38 4.23 -24.83
C GLN A 120 -0.85 2.90 -24.30
N LYS A 121 -0.20 2.09 -25.16
CA LYS A 121 0.38 0.79 -24.76
C LYS A 121 1.53 0.96 -23.77
N LYS A 122 2.35 2.02 -23.92
CA LYS A 122 3.44 2.36 -23.00
C LYS A 122 2.88 2.72 -21.62
N LEU A 123 1.83 3.53 -21.54
CA LEU A 123 1.18 3.90 -20.28
C LEU A 123 0.58 2.69 -19.57
N ASN A 124 -0.20 1.86 -20.27
CA ASN A 124 -0.77 0.65 -19.69
C ASN A 124 0.30 -0.30 -19.12
N ARG A 125 1.43 -0.48 -19.83
CA ARG A 125 2.56 -1.26 -19.32
C ARG A 125 3.13 -0.66 -18.02
N LYS A 126 3.33 0.66 -17.97
CA LYS A 126 3.84 1.33 -16.76
C LYS A 126 2.90 1.16 -15.57
N VAL A 127 1.58 1.33 -15.77
CA VAL A 127 0.55 1.11 -14.74
C VAL A 127 0.64 -0.33 -14.20
N LYS A 128 0.65 -1.33 -15.08
CA LYS A 128 0.75 -2.74 -14.65
C LYS A 128 2.01 -3.03 -13.87
N THR A 129 3.17 -2.56 -14.34
CA THR A 129 4.45 -2.77 -13.66
C THR A 129 4.47 -2.11 -12.29
N LEU A 130 4.03 -0.85 -12.18
CA LEU A 130 4.05 -0.12 -10.91
C LEU A 130 3.01 -0.66 -9.91
N ASN A 131 1.84 -1.09 -10.37
CA ASN A 131 0.84 -1.75 -9.52
C ASN A 131 1.40 -3.06 -8.94
N PHE A 132 2.07 -3.88 -9.77
CA PHE A 132 2.71 -5.10 -9.29
C PHE A 132 3.75 -4.81 -8.19
N TRP A 133 4.63 -3.82 -8.40
CA TRP A 133 5.61 -3.44 -7.39
C TRP A 133 4.97 -2.89 -6.11
N THR A 134 3.92 -2.08 -6.24
CA THR A 134 3.17 -1.52 -5.11
C THR A 134 2.56 -2.64 -4.25
N GLU A 135 1.92 -3.62 -4.89
CA GLU A 135 1.34 -4.77 -4.18
C GLU A 135 2.42 -5.60 -3.48
N LEU A 136 3.54 -5.87 -4.17
CA LEU A 136 4.67 -6.61 -3.61
C LEU A 136 5.27 -5.88 -2.39
N PHE A 137 5.46 -4.56 -2.47
CA PHE A 137 6.00 -3.76 -1.37
C PHE A 137 5.02 -3.68 -0.19
N ASN A 138 3.72 -3.54 -0.44
CA ASN A 138 2.71 -3.57 0.62
C ASN A 138 2.73 -4.89 1.41
N ILE A 139 2.71 -6.03 0.72
CA ILE A 139 2.75 -7.35 1.38
C ILE A 139 4.08 -7.53 2.11
N SER A 140 5.19 -7.15 1.48
CA SER A 140 6.53 -7.32 2.05
C SER A 140 6.72 -6.48 3.31
N SER A 141 6.32 -5.20 3.29
CA SER A 141 6.40 -4.32 4.46
C SER A 141 5.53 -4.79 5.62
N LEU A 142 4.32 -5.29 5.34
CA LEU A 142 3.44 -5.87 6.35
C LEU A 142 4.10 -7.10 7.02
N LEU A 143 4.65 -8.03 6.24
CA LEU A 143 5.30 -9.23 6.75
C LEU A 143 6.54 -8.89 7.59
N LEU A 144 7.39 -7.98 7.11
CA LEU A 144 8.57 -7.54 7.84
C LEU A 144 8.23 -6.89 9.16
N MET A 145 7.19 -6.03 9.20
CA MET A 145 6.70 -5.44 10.43
C MET A 145 6.27 -6.53 11.43
N ILE A 146 5.45 -7.50 10.99
CA ILE A 146 4.95 -8.58 11.86
C ILE A 146 6.13 -9.40 12.43
N ILE A 147 7.08 -9.80 11.59
CA ILE A 147 8.25 -10.57 12.04
C ILE A 147 9.09 -9.72 13.00
N GLY A 148 9.31 -8.43 12.70
CA GLY A 148 10.05 -7.51 13.57
C GLY A 148 9.43 -7.38 14.96
N ILE A 149 8.11 -7.24 15.05
CA ILE A 149 7.38 -7.20 16.33
C ILE A 149 7.51 -8.52 17.09
N ILE A 150 7.36 -9.66 16.40
CA ILE A 150 7.47 -10.98 17.03
C ILE A 150 8.87 -11.14 17.65
N LEU A 151 9.93 -10.81 16.90
CA LEU A 151 11.30 -10.89 17.42
C LEU A 151 11.53 -9.96 18.61
N LEU A 152 11.03 -8.72 18.55
CA LEU A 152 11.12 -7.78 19.66
C LEU A 152 10.37 -8.29 20.89
N THR A 153 9.21 -8.91 20.68
CA THR A 153 8.39 -9.49 21.74
C THR A 153 9.10 -10.67 22.38
N VAL A 154 9.62 -11.61 21.59
CA VAL A 154 10.40 -12.75 22.07
C VAL A 154 11.62 -12.29 22.88
N PHE A 155 12.34 -11.27 22.41
CA PHE A 155 13.46 -10.69 23.15
C PHE A 155 12.99 -10.13 24.50
N ASN A 156 11.94 -9.32 24.53
CA ASN A 156 11.42 -8.76 25.79
C ASN A 156 10.93 -9.84 26.75
N PHE A 157 10.28 -10.90 26.27
CA PHE A 157 9.88 -12.03 27.12
C PHE A 157 11.07 -12.81 27.67
N SER A 158 12.18 -12.93 26.93
CA SER A 158 13.38 -13.59 27.43
C SER A 158 14.11 -12.83 28.55
N LEU A 159 13.72 -11.58 28.80
CA LEU A 159 14.26 -10.76 29.89
C LEU A 159 13.49 -10.90 31.21
N PHE A 160 12.26 -11.42 31.17
CA PHE A 160 11.45 -11.74 32.35
C PHE A 160 11.80 -13.15 32.84
#